data_AF-A0A8T2C2U4-F1
#
_entry.id   AF-A0A8T2C2U4-F1
#
_cell.length_a   1.000
_cell.length_b   1.000
_cell.length_c   1.000
_cell.angle_alpha   90.00
_cell.angle_beta   90.00
_cell.angle_gamma   90.00
#
_symmetry.space_group_name_H-M   'P 1'
#
loop_
_entity.id
_entity.type
_entity.pdbx_description
1 polymer ?
#
loop_
_entity_poly.entity_id
_entity_poly.type
_entity_poly.pdbx_seq_one_letter_code
_entity_poly.pdbx_strand_id
1 'polypeptide(L)'
;ITEMEKNLQSRNPIPIDMLFEIFLNLPAKSLASSPHYPGTISVCIDGVLYYSASSSFTMDEPLFLVRFGLRSESLEVASKFPEGLESSNRITLINYHGKVAVADVSEYRYGDFKLWVLEDAKKQQWSKEQRISIHTGVTGKLHEGLEILGTSNMGEIIFAPNYFKELIVYFLDHKNNKIRSVELEGNTKYKFRDFYKVFTFLHYVESVMLI
;
A
#
# COMPACT_ATOMS: atom_id res chain seq x y z
N ILE A 1 24.25 -16.94 -22.31
CA ILE A 1 23.12 -17.87 -22.45
C ILE A 1 23.48 -19.11 -21.65
N THR A 2 23.12 -19.13 -20.37
CA THR A 2 23.33 -20.28 -19.48
C THR A 2 22.21 -20.27 -18.44
N GLU A 3 21.16 -21.01 -18.74
CA GLU A 3 20.48 -21.94 -17.85
C GLU A 3 20.35 -21.55 -16.35
N MET A 4 19.60 -20.48 -16.07
CA MET A 4 18.91 -20.27 -14.77
C MET A 4 17.49 -19.67 -14.95
N GLU A 5 16.86 -19.89 -16.10
CA GLU A 5 15.48 -19.43 -16.41
C GLU A 5 14.41 -20.51 -16.16
N LYS A 6 14.48 -21.24 -15.05
CA LYS A 6 13.36 -22.10 -14.65
C LYS A 6 12.99 -21.87 -13.19
N ASN A 7 11.76 -21.37 -13.04
CA ASN A 7 10.97 -21.22 -11.83
C ASN A 7 11.16 -19.92 -11.03
N LEU A 8 10.57 -18.84 -11.56
CA LEU A 8 9.81 -17.94 -10.71
C LEU A 8 8.57 -17.47 -11.51
N GLN A 9 7.44 -18.14 -11.31
CA GLN A 9 6.13 -17.59 -11.69
C GLN A 9 5.87 -16.38 -10.78
N SER A 10 6.38 -15.20 -11.16
CA SER A 10 6.05 -13.95 -10.50
C SER A 10 4.59 -13.62 -10.79
N ARG A 11 3.76 -13.65 -9.76
CA ARG A 11 2.31 -13.39 -9.84
C ARG A 11 2.07 -11.93 -10.23
N ASN A 12 1.28 -11.74 -11.28
CA ASN A 12 0.80 -10.44 -11.73
C ASN A 12 -0.05 -9.79 -10.62
N PRO A 13 0.22 -8.52 -10.23
CA PRO A 13 -0.72 -7.78 -9.40
C PRO A 13 -1.95 -7.38 -10.20
N ILE A 14 -3.07 -7.28 -9.48
CA ILE A 14 -4.40 -7.04 -10.05
C ILE A 14 -4.57 -5.54 -10.35
N PRO A 15 -4.88 -5.14 -11.59
CA PRO A 15 -5.23 -3.77 -11.96
C PRO A 15 -6.42 -3.21 -11.15
N ILE A 16 -6.49 -1.89 -10.92
CA ILE A 16 -7.58 -1.27 -10.12
C ILE A 16 -8.97 -1.51 -10.73
N ASP A 17 -9.06 -1.53 -12.06
CA ASP A 17 -10.28 -1.89 -12.79
C ASP A 17 -10.72 -3.33 -12.49
N MET A 18 -9.77 -4.26 -12.30
CA MET A 18 -10.09 -5.58 -11.79
C MET A 18 -10.47 -5.58 -10.30
N LEU A 19 -10.00 -4.64 -9.46
CA LEU A 19 -10.48 -4.56 -8.07
C LEU A 19 -11.96 -4.17 -8.01
N PHE A 20 -12.40 -3.19 -8.80
CA PHE A 20 -13.83 -2.86 -8.92
C PHE A 20 -14.64 -4.03 -9.46
N GLU A 21 -14.16 -4.73 -10.49
CA GLU A 21 -14.81 -5.94 -11.02
C GLU A 21 -14.79 -7.11 -10.02
N ILE A 22 -13.75 -7.27 -9.19
CA ILE A 22 -13.73 -8.27 -8.11
C ILE A 22 -14.80 -7.94 -7.09
N PHE A 23 -14.92 -6.68 -6.64
CA PHE A 23 -15.97 -6.30 -5.69
C PHE A 23 -17.39 -6.42 -6.27
N LEU A 24 -17.57 -6.28 -7.59
CA LEU A 24 -18.86 -6.40 -8.26
C LEU A 24 -19.21 -7.84 -8.68
N ASN A 25 -18.22 -8.68 -9.02
CA ASN A 25 -18.41 -10.05 -9.51
C ASN A 25 -18.03 -11.14 -8.50
N LEU A 26 -17.71 -10.78 -7.25
CA LEU A 26 -17.60 -11.76 -6.17
C LEU A 26 -18.88 -12.63 -6.18
N PRO A 27 -18.75 -13.95 -6.40
CA PRO A 27 -19.91 -14.81 -6.51
C PRO A 27 -20.73 -14.69 -5.22
N ALA A 28 -22.05 -14.60 -5.34
CA ALA A 28 -22.97 -14.38 -4.23
C ALA A 28 -22.83 -15.37 -3.04
N LYS A 29 -22.03 -16.43 -3.19
CA LYS A 29 -21.65 -17.37 -2.13
C LYS A 29 -20.63 -16.79 -1.12
N SER A 30 -19.89 -15.73 -1.43
CA SER A 30 -19.00 -15.06 -0.47
C SER A 30 -19.72 -14.05 0.44
N LEU A 31 -21.00 -13.76 0.17
CA LEU A 31 -21.83 -12.80 0.94
C LEU A 31 -22.32 -13.34 2.30
N ALA A 32 -21.92 -14.55 2.69
CA ALA A 32 -22.35 -15.17 3.95
C ALA A 32 -21.45 -14.85 5.16
N SER A 33 -20.51 -13.90 5.04
CA SER A 33 -19.73 -13.40 6.16
C SER A 33 -20.16 -11.97 6.47
N SER A 34 -20.53 -11.72 7.73
CA SER A 34 -21.02 -10.48 8.33
C SER A 34 -20.95 -9.21 7.47
N PRO A 35 -22.06 -8.44 7.33
CA PRO A 35 -22.02 -7.18 6.61
C PRO A 35 -20.95 -6.28 7.22
N HIS A 36 -19.90 -6.03 6.46
CA HIS A 36 -18.84 -5.10 6.79
C HIS A 36 -18.71 -4.11 5.64
N TYR A 37 -18.33 -2.90 5.97
CA TYR A 37 -18.14 -1.83 5.00
C TYR A 37 -16.66 -1.76 4.66
N PRO A 38 -16.25 -2.11 3.43
CA PRO A 38 -14.87 -1.99 3.02
C PRO A 38 -14.45 -0.52 3.04
N GLY A 39 -13.29 -0.25 3.63
CA GLY A 39 -12.64 1.05 3.61
C GLY A 39 -11.84 1.25 2.32
N THR A 40 -11.18 2.40 2.24
CA THR A 40 -10.48 2.86 1.02
C THR A 40 -9.01 2.46 0.96
N ILE A 41 -8.45 1.92 2.04
CA ILE A 41 -7.04 1.51 2.10
C ILE A 41 -6.91 0.01 1.91
N SER A 42 -5.99 -0.40 1.03
CA SER A 42 -5.74 -1.81 0.73
C SER A 42 -4.32 -2.04 0.25
N VAL A 43 -3.86 -3.28 0.35
CA VAL A 43 -2.61 -3.76 -0.22
C VAL A 43 -2.79 -5.19 -0.70
N CYS A 44 -2.25 -5.51 -1.88
CA CYS A 44 -2.20 -6.88 -2.39
C CYS A 44 -0.77 -7.42 -2.23
N ILE A 45 -0.63 -8.55 -1.55
CA ILE A 45 0.65 -9.23 -1.32
C ILE A 45 0.49 -10.69 -1.70
N ASP A 46 1.27 -11.16 -2.67
CA ASP A 46 1.33 -12.55 -3.12
C ASP A 46 -0.04 -13.20 -3.47
N GLY A 47 -0.97 -12.42 -4.04
CA GLY A 47 -2.31 -12.91 -4.39
C GLY A 47 -3.28 -12.97 -3.20
N VAL A 48 -2.98 -12.24 -2.12
CA VAL A 48 -3.88 -12.01 -1.00
C VAL A 48 -4.12 -10.51 -0.90
N LEU A 49 -5.39 -10.11 -0.98
CA LEU A 49 -5.83 -8.74 -0.79
C LEU A 49 -6.08 -8.51 0.70
N TYR A 50 -5.46 -7.46 1.23
CA TYR A 50 -5.71 -6.96 2.56
C TYR A 50 -6.35 -5.58 2.46
N TYR A 51 -7.43 -5.34 3.18
CA TYR A 51 -8.13 -4.05 3.14
C TYR A 51 -8.71 -3.72 4.51
N SER A 52 -8.86 -2.42 4.81
CA SER A 52 -9.56 -2.00 6.02
C SER A 52 -11.07 -2.20 5.87
N ALA A 53 -11.77 -2.46 6.95
CA ALA A 53 -13.22 -2.49 6.99
C ALA A 53 -13.75 -2.06 8.36
N SER A 54 -15.02 -1.68 8.39
CA SER A 54 -15.77 -1.36 9.60
C SER A 54 -17.03 -2.23 9.70
N SER A 55 -17.48 -2.45 10.94
CA SER A 55 -18.75 -3.10 11.28
C SER A 55 -19.96 -2.20 10.98
N SER A 56 -19.74 -0.89 10.87
CA SER A 56 -20.78 0.10 10.65
C SER A 56 -20.26 1.32 9.86
N PHE A 57 -21.16 2.22 9.47
CA PHE A 57 -20.82 3.52 8.88
C PHE A 57 -20.42 4.59 9.91
N THR A 58 -20.47 4.29 11.21
CA THR A 58 -20.14 5.27 12.25
C THR A 58 -18.63 5.36 12.43
N MET A 59 -18.11 6.59 12.55
CA MET A 59 -16.68 6.88 12.72
C MET A 59 -16.11 6.37 14.06
N ASP A 60 -16.97 6.00 15.01
CA ASP A 60 -16.58 5.57 16.35
C ASP A 60 -16.29 4.06 16.46
N GLU A 61 -16.52 3.29 15.39
CA GLU A 61 -16.27 1.84 15.41
C GLU A 61 -14.84 1.50 14.99
N PRO A 62 -14.21 0.50 15.64
CA PRO A 62 -12.83 0.14 15.37
C PRO A 62 -12.67 -0.45 13.97
N LEU A 63 -11.69 0.05 13.24
CA LEU A 63 -11.27 -0.53 11.97
C LEU A 63 -10.66 -1.92 12.20
N PHE A 64 -10.99 -2.85 11.32
CA PHE A 64 -10.35 -4.15 11.24
C PHE A 64 -9.77 -4.40 9.86
N LEU A 65 -8.74 -5.23 9.84
CA LEU A 65 -8.05 -5.69 8.65
C LEU A 65 -8.75 -6.96 8.17
N VAL A 66 -9.24 -6.93 6.93
CA VAL A 66 -9.80 -8.09 6.25
C VAL A 66 -8.75 -8.68 5.34
N ARG A 67 -8.71 -10.01 5.28
CA ARG A 67 -7.87 -10.80 4.37
C ARG A 67 -8.76 -11.54 3.40
N PHE A 68 -8.49 -11.35 2.12
CA PHE A 68 -9.18 -12.02 1.02
C PHE A 68 -8.17 -12.76 0.13
N GLY A 69 -8.28 -14.09 0.08
CA GLY A 69 -7.47 -14.92 -0.80
C GLY A 69 -8.04 -14.92 -2.22
N LEU A 70 -7.34 -14.32 -3.18
CA LEU A 70 -7.87 -14.12 -4.54
C LEU A 70 -8.12 -15.45 -5.27
N ARG A 71 -7.27 -16.46 -5.06
CA ARG A 71 -7.42 -17.79 -5.69
C ARG A 71 -8.39 -18.71 -4.94
N SER A 72 -8.41 -18.61 -3.61
CA SER A 72 -9.27 -19.45 -2.77
C SER A 72 -10.66 -18.87 -2.58
N GLU A 73 -10.88 -17.61 -3.01
CA GLU A 73 -12.09 -16.82 -2.78
C GLU A 73 -12.51 -16.82 -1.29
N SER A 74 -11.51 -16.88 -0.39
CA SER A 74 -11.73 -17.03 1.05
C SER A 74 -11.59 -15.69 1.75
N LEU A 75 -12.59 -15.33 2.54
CA LEU A 75 -12.62 -14.09 3.32
C LEU A 75 -12.52 -14.37 4.82
N GLU A 76 -11.65 -13.64 5.51
CA GLU A 76 -11.55 -13.69 6.97
C GLU A 76 -11.10 -12.36 7.57
N VAL A 77 -11.45 -12.12 8.84
CA VAL A 77 -10.91 -10.99 9.61
C VAL A 77 -9.50 -11.35 10.07
N ALA A 78 -8.50 -10.64 9.56
CA ALA A 78 -7.09 -10.89 9.84
C ALA A 78 -6.65 -10.31 11.19
N SER A 79 -7.11 -9.12 11.55
CA SER A 79 -6.81 -8.49 12.84
C SER A 79 -7.67 -7.25 13.06
N LYS A 80 -7.77 -6.77 14.30
CA LYS A 80 -8.12 -5.37 14.55
C LYS A 80 -6.92 -4.47 14.24
N PHE A 81 -7.13 -3.21 13.91
CA PHE A 81 -6.01 -2.28 13.76
C PHE A 81 -5.31 -2.05 15.12
N PRO A 82 -4.01 -1.70 15.12
CA PRO A 82 -3.29 -1.31 16.34
C PRO A 82 -4.04 -0.23 17.13
N GLU A 83 -4.04 -0.35 18.46
CA GLU A 83 -4.56 0.70 19.34
C GLU A 83 -3.82 2.04 19.09
N GLY A 84 -4.55 3.16 19.19
CA GLY A 84 -4.01 4.50 18.95
C GLY A 84 -4.12 5.01 17.51
N LEU A 85 -4.66 4.21 16.58
CA LEU A 85 -4.94 4.63 15.20
C LEU A 85 -6.35 5.19 14.99
N GLU A 86 -7.24 5.09 15.99
CA GLU A 86 -8.66 5.48 15.87
C GLU A 86 -8.87 6.96 15.53
N SER A 87 -7.92 7.83 15.91
CA SER A 87 -7.95 9.27 15.60
C SER A 87 -7.12 9.66 14.37
N SER A 88 -6.43 8.71 13.73
CA SER A 88 -5.62 9.01 12.53
C SER A 88 -6.50 9.11 11.29
N ASN A 89 -6.44 10.26 10.63
CA ASN A 89 -7.10 10.51 9.35
C ASN A 89 -6.23 10.20 8.13
N ARG A 90 -4.99 9.74 8.34
CA ARG A 90 -4.00 9.52 7.26
C ARG A 90 -3.23 8.23 7.49
N ILE A 91 -3.94 7.11 7.44
CA ILE A 91 -3.37 5.78 7.44
C ILE A 91 -3.31 5.21 6.02
N THR A 92 -2.34 4.33 5.76
CA THR A 92 -2.27 3.53 4.53
C THR A 92 -1.78 2.12 4.83
N LEU A 93 -2.18 1.15 4.01
CA LEU A 93 -1.66 -0.21 4.05
C LEU A 93 -0.56 -0.35 3.02
N ILE A 94 0.56 -0.92 3.43
CA ILE A 94 1.72 -1.08 2.55
C ILE A 94 2.28 -2.51 2.62
N ASN A 95 2.95 -2.90 1.54
CA ASN A 95 3.80 -4.08 1.54
C ASN A 95 5.16 -3.70 2.13
N TYR A 96 5.42 -4.14 3.35
CA TYR A 96 6.66 -3.90 4.08
C TYR A 96 7.44 -5.20 4.21
N HIS A 97 8.44 -5.39 3.34
CA HIS A 97 9.25 -6.61 3.25
C HIS A 97 8.42 -7.91 3.14
N GLY A 98 7.36 -7.90 2.33
CA GLY A 98 6.47 -9.05 2.14
C GLY A 98 5.43 -9.24 3.24
N LYS A 99 5.36 -8.32 4.22
CA LYS A 99 4.36 -8.31 5.28
C LYS A 99 3.42 -7.13 5.12
N VAL A 100 2.19 -7.29 5.59
CA VAL A 100 1.23 -6.18 5.70
C VAL A 100 1.71 -5.25 6.81
N ALA A 101 1.76 -3.95 6.51
CA ALA A 101 2.00 -2.93 7.51
C ALA A 101 1.02 -1.77 7.37
N VAL A 102 0.72 -1.13 8.50
CA VAL A 102 -0.02 0.13 8.55
C VAL A 102 0.98 1.25 8.78
N ALA A 103 0.96 2.25 7.90
CA ALA A 103 1.72 3.48 8.05
C ALA A 103 0.76 4.63 8.38
N ASP A 104 1.04 5.36 9.46
CA ASP A 104 0.32 6.56 9.88
C ASP A 104 1.17 7.79 9.58
N VAL A 105 0.72 8.58 8.61
CA VAL A 105 1.37 9.81 8.12
C VAL A 105 0.62 11.07 8.58
N SER A 106 -0.11 10.97 9.70
CA SER A 106 -0.82 12.10 10.30
C SER A 106 0.11 13.19 10.84
N GLU A 107 1.35 12.85 11.20
CA GLU A 107 2.35 13.83 11.64
C GLU A 107 2.78 14.74 10.46
N TYR A 108 2.61 16.06 10.61
CA TYR A 108 2.77 17.06 9.54
C TYR A 108 4.17 17.19 8.91
N ARG A 109 5.15 16.37 9.34
CA ARG A 109 6.50 16.38 8.79
C ARG A 109 6.62 15.31 7.71
N TYR A 110 6.70 15.75 6.46
CA TYR A 110 6.95 14.88 5.31
C TYR A 110 8.20 14.02 5.55
N GLY A 111 8.00 12.71 5.66
CA GLY A 111 9.07 11.74 5.94
C GLY A 111 9.11 11.18 7.36
N ASP A 112 8.35 11.77 8.30
CA ASP A 112 8.14 11.21 9.64
C ASP A 112 6.80 10.47 9.65
N PHE A 113 6.81 9.19 10.00
CA PHE A 113 5.59 8.40 10.12
C PHE A 113 5.76 7.25 11.12
N LYS A 114 4.63 6.77 11.62
CA LYS A 114 4.60 5.59 12.49
C LYS A 114 4.24 4.36 11.67
N LEU A 115 4.84 3.23 12.02
CA LEU A 115 4.69 1.97 11.32
C LEU A 115 4.39 0.83 12.30
N TRP A 116 3.41 0.01 11.95
CA TRP A 116 3.12 -1.27 12.59
C TRP A 116 3.12 -2.37 11.55
N VAL A 117 3.82 -3.46 11.82
CA VAL A 117 3.91 -4.61 10.92
C VAL A 117 3.08 -5.75 11.49
N LEU A 118 2.26 -6.41 10.66
CA LEU A 118 1.53 -7.59 11.07
C LEU A 118 2.50 -8.78 11.12
N GLU A 119 2.91 -9.17 12.32
CA GLU A 119 3.92 -10.22 12.53
C GLU A 119 3.32 -11.63 12.40
N ASP A 120 2.10 -11.82 12.90
CA ASP A 120 1.40 -13.09 12.85
C ASP A 120 -0.10 -12.84 12.64
N ALA A 121 -0.57 -13.07 11.42
CA ALA A 121 -1.98 -12.91 11.06
C ALA A 121 -2.90 -13.91 11.79
N LYS A 122 -2.41 -15.11 12.13
CA LYS A 122 -3.22 -16.11 12.84
C LYS A 122 -3.42 -15.72 14.30
N LYS A 123 -2.41 -15.10 14.90
CA LYS A 123 -2.47 -14.55 16.26
C LYS A 123 -2.97 -13.11 16.31
N GLN A 124 -3.30 -12.52 15.15
CA GLN A 124 -3.74 -11.13 15.02
C GLN A 124 -2.75 -10.13 15.65
N GLN A 125 -1.44 -10.44 15.60
CA GLN A 125 -0.42 -9.75 16.36
C GLN A 125 0.35 -8.73 15.51
N TRP A 126 0.30 -7.48 15.94
CA TRP A 126 1.11 -6.39 15.38
C TRP A 126 2.44 -6.25 16.12
N SER A 127 3.44 -5.72 15.40
CA SER A 127 4.68 -5.23 16.01
C SER A 127 4.40 -4.07 16.96
N LYS A 128 5.39 -3.73 17.79
CA LYS A 128 5.39 -2.43 18.47
C LYS A 128 5.43 -1.30 17.43
N GLU A 129 4.91 -0.13 17.82
CA GLU A 129 5.03 1.11 17.03
C GLU A 129 6.50 1.39 16.73
N GLN A 130 6.82 1.59 15.46
CA GLN A 130 8.13 2.03 14.99
C GLN A 130 7.99 3.45 14.44
N ARG A 131 8.84 4.37 14.90
CA ARG A 131 8.95 5.70 14.30
C ARG A 131 9.99 5.68 13.20
N ILE A 132 9.56 5.94 11.98
CA ILE A 132 10.42 6.14 10.84
C ILE A 132 10.55 7.63 10.63
N SER A 133 11.78 8.13 10.70
CA SER A 133 12.09 9.54 10.49
C SER A 133 13.17 9.71 9.44
N ILE A 134 13.00 10.75 8.64
CA ILE A 134 13.97 11.17 7.64
C ILE A 134 14.83 12.28 8.23
N HIS A 135 16.09 11.98 8.53
CA HIS A 135 17.02 12.99 9.04
C HIS A 135 17.70 13.68 7.85
N THR A 136 17.05 14.70 7.30
CA THR A 136 17.67 15.53 6.25
C THR A 136 18.67 16.49 6.90
N GLY A 137 19.96 16.11 6.90
CA GLY A 137 21.02 16.86 7.55
C GLY A 137 21.30 18.22 6.92
N VAL A 138 21.16 18.39 5.60
CA VAL A 138 21.33 19.69 4.93
C VAL A 138 20.48 19.65 3.65
N THR A 139 19.55 20.60 3.48
CA THR A 139 18.95 21.05 2.19
C THR A 139 17.94 20.18 1.40
N GLY A 140 17.03 19.43 2.01
CA GLY A 140 15.93 18.87 1.20
C GLY A 140 14.81 18.23 1.99
N LYS A 141 13.78 19.01 2.37
CA LYS A 141 12.49 18.41 2.68
C LYS A 141 12.04 17.63 1.44
N LEU A 142 11.49 16.43 1.64
CA LEU A 142 10.76 15.74 0.58
C LEU A 142 9.72 16.69 -0.03
N HIS A 143 9.46 16.56 -1.34
CA HIS A 143 8.39 17.29 -1.98
C HIS A 143 7.05 17.00 -1.30
N GLU A 144 6.12 17.97 -1.37
CA GLU A 144 4.78 17.79 -0.84
C GLU A 144 3.96 16.84 -1.72
N GLY A 145 2.93 16.21 -1.14
CA GLY A 145 2.06 15.32 -1.91
C GLY A 145 2.75 14.00 -2.28
N LEU A 146 3.35 13.34 -1.29
CA LEU A 146 3.89 11.99 -1.44
C LEU A 146 3.00 10.97 -0.75
N GLU A 147 2.85 9.81 -1.39
CA GLU A 147 2.22 8.61 -0.83
C GLU A 147 3.30 7.54 -0.60
N ILE A 148 3.18 6.78 0.50
CA ILE A 148 4.02 5.63 0.76
C ILE A 148 3.45 4.44 -0.01
N LEU A 149 4.26 3.85 -0.89
CA LEU A 149 3.82 2.72 -1.71
C LEU A 149 4.14 1.36 -1.09
N GLY A 150 5.18 1.30 -0.25
CA GLY A 150 5.73 0.05 0.29
C GLY A 150 7.24 0.02 0.21
N THR A 151 7.81 -1.19 0.17
CA THR A 151 9.27 -1.39 0.14
C THR A 151 9.75 -1.97 -1.17
N SER A 152 10.92 -1.52 -1.63
CA SER A 152 11.65 -2.13 -2.74
C SER A 152 12.18 -3.53 -2.37
N ASN A 153 12.64 -4.29 -3.35
CA ASN A 153 13.34 -5.57 -3.11
C ASN A 153 14.61 -5.41 -2.26
N MET A 154 15.22 -4.21 -2.26
CA MET A 154 16.37 -3.87 -1.42
C MET A 154 15.96 -3.44 -0.01
N GLY A 155 14.66 -3.34 0.25
CA GLY A 155 14.12 -2.96 1.54
C GLY A 155 14.04 -1.45 1.77
N GLU A 156 14.18 -0.64 0.73
CA GLU A 156 14.02 0.81 0.81
C GLU A 156 12.53 1.16 0.81
N ILE A 157 12.09 2.08 1.66
CA ILE A 157 10.72 2.61 1.65
C ILE A 157 10.57 3.53 0.43
N ILE A 158 9.53 3.29 -0.36
CA ILE A 158 9.27 4.01 -1.60
C ILE A 158 8.17 5.05 -1.37
N PHE A 159 8.49 6.29 -1.73
CA PHE A 159 7.53 7.39 -1.78
C PHE A 159 7.34 7.82 -3.22
N ALA A 160 6.10 8.06 -3.62
CA ALA A 160 5.77 8.54 -4.96
C ALA A 160 4.82 9.73 -4.91
N PRO A 161 4.86 10.61 -5.91
CA PRO A 161 4.00 11.77 -5.96
C PRO A 161 2.57 11.34 -6.23
N ASN A 162 1.63 12.00 -5.55
CA ASN A 162 0.21 11.88 -5.82
C ASN A 162 -0.36 13.06 -6.63
N TYR A 163 0.49 14.00 -7.06
CA TYR A 163 0.13 15.11 -7.96
C TYR A 163 1.17 15.26 -9.09
N PHE A 164 0.75 15.76 -10.25
CA PHE A 164 1.59 15.91 -11.45
C PHE A 164 2.62 17.06 -11.42
N LYS A 165 2.74 17.78 -10.30
CA LYS A 165 3.66 18.93 -10.21
C LYS A 165 5.11 18.50 -10.34
N GLU A 166 5.48 17.41 -9.67
CA GLU A 166 6.85 16.89 -9.57
C GLU A 166 6.77 15.36 -9.63
N LEU A 167 7.20 14.75 -10.74
CA LEU A 167 7.17 13.30 -10.90
C LEU A 167 8.46 12.66 -10.34
N ILE A 168 8.73 12.86 -9.06
CA ILE A 168 9.96 12.36 -8.41
C ILE A 168 9.62 11.25 -7.41
N VAL A 169 10.18 10.07 -7.64
CA VAL A 169 10.07 8.92 -6.73
C VAL A 169 11.26 8.89 -5.80
N TYR A 170 11.02 8.73 -4.50
CA TYR A 170 12.05 8.65 -3.48
C TYR A 170 12.18 7.24 -2.91
N PHE A 171 13.41 6.86 -2.59
CA PHE A 171 13.75 5.60 -1.95
C PHE A 171 14.53 5.92 -0.68
N LEU A 172 13.98 5.49 0.46
CA LEU A 172 14.54 5.69 1.79
C LEU A 172 15.10 4.38 2.31
N ASP A 173 16.42 4.35 2.49
CA ASP A 173 17.07 3.36 3.34
C ASP A 173 17.07 3.89 4.77
N HIS A 174 16.07 3.47 5.54
CA HIS A 174 15.91 3.88 6.94
C HIS A 174 17.09 3.41 7.81
N LYS A 175 17.64 2.21 7.55
CA LYS A 175 18.71 1.62 8.36
C LYS A 175 19.99 2.43 8.29
N ASN A 176 20.32 2.90 7.08
CA ASN A 176 21.54 3.67 6.84
C ASN A 176 21.28 5.19 6.80
N ASN A 177 20.04 5.62 7.03
CA ASN A 177 19.58 7.00 6.90
C ASN A 177 20.02 7.63 5.56
N LYS A 178 19.80 6.92 4.45
CA LYS A 178 20.13 7.37 3.10
C LYS A 178 18.86 7.54 2.29
N ILE A 179 18.84 8.57 1.45
CA ILE A 179 17.76 8.83 0.51
C ILE A 179 18.36 8.99 -0.87
N ARG A 180 17.71 8.38 -1.86
CA ARG A 180 17.92 8.65 -3.27
C ARG A 180 16.59 8.96 -3.94
N SER A 181 16.64 9.70 -5.03
CA SER A 181 15.46 10.03 -5.83
C SER A 181 15.68 9.68 -7.29
N VAL A 182 14.58 9.47 -8.00
CA VAL A 182 14.53 9.28 -9.46
C VAL A 182 13.45 10.21 -9.99
N GLU A 183 13.81 11.10 -10.90
CA GLU A 183 12.86 11.91 -11.65
C GLU A 183 12.33 11.07 -12.81
N LEU A 184 11.00 10.96 -12.91
CA LEU A 184 10.34 10.28 -14.02
C LEU A 184 10.23 11.25 -15.19
N GLU A 185 10.82 10.89 -16.32
CA GLU A 185 10.69 11.65 -17.54
C GLU A 185 9.28 11.47 -18.14
N GLY A 186 8.58 12.58 -18.33
CA GLY A 186 7.25 12.61 -18.95
C GLY A 186 6.91 14.01 -19.43
N ASN A 187 6.07 14.13 -20.46
CA ASN A 187 5.66 15.44 -20.99
C ASN A 187 4.62 16.12 -20.06
N THR A 188 5.07 16.55 -18.88
CA THR A 188 4.27 17.16 -17.81
C THR A 188 3.65 18.50 -18.21
N LYS A 189 4.24 19.21 -19.18
CA LYS A 189 3.82 20.57 -19.57
C LYS A 189 2.63 20.63 -20.54
N TYR A 190 2.34 19.56 -21.29
CA TYR A 190 1.38 19.64 -22.40
C TYR A 190 0.24 18.61 -22.40
N LYS A 191 0.30 17.54 -21.59
CA LYS A 191 -0.72 16.47 -21.61
C LYS A 191 -1.43 16.15 -20.29
N PHE A 192 -0.95 16.70 -19.16
CA PHE A 192 -1.43 16.29 -17.83
C PHE A 192 -2.04 17.41 -16.99
N ARG A 193 -2.22 18.60 -17.57
CA ARG A 193 -2.70 19.79 -16.84
C ARG A 193 -4.10 19.62 -16.23
N ASP A 194 -4.89 18.68 -16.75
CA ASP A 194 -6.26 18.41 -16.32
C ASP A 194 -6.39 17.25 -15.32
N PHE A 195 -5.30 16.57 -14.97
CA PHE A 195 -5.34 15.47 -14.01
C PHE A 195 -4.91 15.95 -12.61
N TYR A 196 -5.82 15.79 -11.65
CA TYR A 196 -5.60 16.22 -10.26
C TYR A 196 -4.86 15.19 -9.40
N LYS A 197 -4.74 13.93 -9.84
CA LYS A 197 -4.11 12.88 -9.02
C LYS A 197 -3.30 11.90 -9.86
N VAL A 198 -2.15 11.49 -9.33
CA VAL A 198 -1.31 10.41 -9.87
C VAL A 198 -1.52 9.17 -8.99
N PHE A 199 -1.72 8.01 -9.62
CA PHE A 199 -1.69 6.73 -8.94
C PHE A 199 -0.45 5.96 -9.37
N THR A 200 0.36 5.53 -8.41
CA THR A 200 1.57 4.77 -8.69
C THR A 200 1.40 3.34 -8.20
N PHE A 201 1.64 2.38 -9.08
CA PHE A 201 1.54 0.96 -8.78
C PHE A 201 2.93 0.35 -8.71
N LEU A 202 3.27 -0.25 -7.57
CA LEU A 202 4.47 -1.07 -7.47
C LEU A 202 4.23 -2.43 -8.14
N HIS A 203 5.27 -2.93 -8.80
CA HIS A 203 5.27 -4.24 -9.45
C HIS A 203 4.21 -4.42 -10.54
N TYR A 204 3.71 -3.34 -11.14
CA TYR A 204 2.79 -3.42 -12.29
C TYR A 204 3.39 -4.31 -13.38
N VAL A 205 2.64 -5.36 -13.74
CA VAL A 205 2.94 -6.21 -14.89
C VAL A 205 1.85 -5.96 -15.90
N GLU A 206 2.24 -5.53 -17.10
CA GLU A 206 1.31 -5.34 -18.21
C GLU A 206 0.71 -6.70 -18.56
N SER A 207 -0.58 -6.87 -18.31
CA SER A 207 -1.29 -8.06 -18.75
C SER A 207 -1.54 -7.90 -20.24
N VAL A 208 -0.80 -8.64 -21.07
CA VAL A 208 -1.13 -8.78 -22.48
C VAL A 208 -2.43 -9.57 -22.54
N MET A 209 -3.58 -8.89 -22.55
CA MET A 209 -4.84 -9.51 -22.94
C MET A 209 -4.66 -9.95 -24.40
N LEU A 210 -4.36 -11.23 -24.59
CA LEU A 210 -4.58 -11.88 -25.89
C LEU A 210 -6.10 -11.90 -26.09
N ILE A 211 -6.57 -10.98 -26.94
CA ILE A 211 -7.93 -10.93 -27.48
C ILE A 211 -8.16 -12.18 -28.34
#